data_AF-T1BWG9-F1
#
_entry.id   AF-T1BWG9-F1
#
_cell.length_a   1.000
_cell.length_b   1.000
_cell.length_c   1.000
_cell.angle_alpha   90.00
_cell.angle_beta   90.00
_cell.angle_gamma   90.00
#
_symmetry.space_group_name_H-M   'P 1'
#
loop_
_entity.id
_entity.type
_entity.pdbx_description
1 polymer ?
#
loop_
_entity_poly.entity_id
_entity_poly.type
_entity_poly.pdbx_seq_one_letter_code
_entity_poly.pdbx_strand_id
1 'polypeptide(L)'
;ELTPRLVVGKISGAVGTGAGFGAHAQEVEERTLARLGLRADDSPTQIVGRDRIAEFTNWMALTAASLERVATEIRNLQRTEIGEVAEPFDERRQVGSSTMAQKRNPMLSENVTSLTRLIRAFALPPLENMVQWHERDLSNSANERIVLPHAILLLDDTLEKMTRVISGLHVDADRMAANLA
;
A
#
# COMPACT_ATOMS: atom_id res chain seq x y z
N GLU A 1 6.52 -9.51 8.85
CA GLU A 1 6.70 -10.89 8.31
C GLU A 1 7.33 -10.95 6.92
N LEU A 2 7.02 -10.00 6.02
CA LEU A 2 7.55 -9.98 4.64
C LEU A 2 9.02 -9.54 4.52
N THR A 3 9.50 -8.69 5.43
CA THR A 3 10.83 -8.06 5.36
C THR A 3 11.98 -9.03 5.03
N PRO A 4 12.08 -10.23 5.63
CA PRO A 4 13.15 -11.17 5.30
C PRO A 4 13.16 -11.66 3.85
N ARG A 5 12.00 -11.65 3.15
CA ARG A 5 11.87 -12.04 1.75
C ARG A 5 11.91 -10.84 0.81
N LEU A 6 11.43 -9.68 1.24
CA LEU A 6 11.35 -8.50 0.38
C LEU A 6 12.67 -7.72 0.34
N VAL A 7 13.33 -7.58 1.50
CA VAL A 7 14.46 -6.67 1.69
C VAL A 7 15.77 -7.42 1.49
N VAL A 8 16.04 -7.70 0.22
CA VAL A 8 17.27 -8.35 -0.25
C VAL A 8 17.94 -7.51 -1.33
N GLY A 9 19.23 -7.73 -1.55
CA GLY A 9 20.00 -7.12 -2.61
C GLY A 9 20.78 -8.16 -3.40
N LYS A 10 21.41 -7.72 -4.49
CA LYS A 10 22.25 -8.60 -5.31
C LYS A 10 23.44 -7.85 -5.90
N ILE A 11 24.62 -8.45 -5.83
CA ILE A 11 25.88 -7.99 -6.42
C ILE A 11 26.50 -9.18 -7.20
N SER A 12 25.67 -9.88 -7.95
CA SER A 12 26.02 -11.11 -8.67
C SER A 12 26.34 -10.91 -10.16
N GLY A 13 26.52 -9.65 -10.60
CA GLY A 13 26.97 -9.33 -11.96
C GLY A 13 25.89 -9.46 -13.06
N ALA A 14 26.35 -9.67 -14.31
CA ALA A 14 25.55 -9.53 -15.52
C ALA A 14 24.47 -10.60 -15.71
N VAL A 15 24.67 -11.80 -15.18
CA VAL A 15 23.74 -12.94 -15.34
C VAL A 15 23.49 -13.69 -14.03
N GLY A 16 23.95 -13.15 -12.90
CA GLY A 16 23.75 -13.77 -11.59
C GLY A 16 24.88 -14.69 -11.12
N THR A 17 25.95 -14.88 -11.89
CA THR A 17 27.02 -15.86 -11.60
C THR A 17 28.19 -15.30 -10.79
N GLY A 18 28.28 -13.98 -10.61
CA GLY A 18 29.43 -13.34 -9.96
C GLY A 18 30.73 -13.36 -10.79
N ALA A 19 30.71 -13.88 -12.02
CA ALA A 19 31.92 -14.12 -12.82
C ALA A 19 32.83 -12.89 -13.00
N GLY A 20 32.25 -11.68 -13.09
CA GLY A 20 33.02 -10.43 -13.21
C GLY A 20 33.85 -10.09 -11.97
N PHE A 21 33.54 -10.68 -10.82
CA PHE A 21 34.29 -10.52 -9.57
C PHE A 21 35.23 -11.70 -9.28
N GLY A 22 35.22 -12.75 -10.11
CA GLY A 22 36.08 -13.92 -9.97
C GLY A 22 35.99 -14.57 -8.59
N ALA A 23 37.15 -14.91 -8.02
CA ALA A 23 37.25 -15.53 -6.69
C ALA A 23 36.70 -14.65 -5.55
N HIS A 24 36.49 -13.35 -5.77
CA HIS A 24 36.01 -12.41 -4.76
C HIS A 24 34.50 -12.17 -4.82
N ALA A 25 33.75 -12.86 -5.70
CA ALA A 25 32.32 -12.61 -5.91
C ALA A 25 31.50 -12.61 -4.62
N GLN A 26 31.63 -13.68 -3.83
CA GLN A 26 30.90 -13.82 -2.56
C GLN A 26 31.33 -12.75 -1.55
N GLU A 27 32.63 -12.52 -1.38
CA GLU A 27 33.16 -11.53 -0.45
C GLU A 27 32.66 -10.11 -0.78
N VAL A 28 32.67 -9.74 -2.06
CA VAL A 28 32.20 -8.43 -2.54
C VAL A 28 30.71 -8.27 -2.27
N GLU A 29 29.89 -9.28 -2.57
CA GLU A 29 28.45 -9.23 -2.35
C GLU A 29 28.13 -9.12 -0.85
N GLU A 30 28.66 -10.02 -0.02
CA GLU A 30 28.41 -10.03 1.43
C GLU A 30 28.81 -8.71 2.08
N ARG A 31 30.03 -8.21 1.80
CA ARG A 31 30.52 -6.96 2.39
C ARG A 31 29.74 -5.75 1.92
N THR A 32 29.30 -5.73 0.66
CA THR A 32 28.51 -4.62 0.12
C THR A 32 27.11 -4.61 0.73
N LEU A 33 26.43 -5.76 0.75
CA LEU A 33 25.08 -5.87 1.27
C LEU A 33 25.03 -5.69 2.80
N ALA A 34 26.03 -6.18 3.53
CA ALA A 34 26.15 -5.93 4.97
C ALA A 34 26.22 -4.44 5.31
N ARG A 35 26.92 -3.62 4.49
CA ARG A 35 26.96 -2.16 4.66
C ARG A 35 25.60 -1.48 4.49
N LEU A 36 24.69 -2.10 3.73
CA LEU A 36 23.34 -1.62 3.49
C LEU A 36 22.30 -2.26 4.43
N GLY A 37 22.73 -3.18 5.32
CA GLY A 37 21.81 -3.96 6.16
C GLY A 37 20.93 -4.93 5.35
N LEU A 38 21.38 -5.32 4.15
CA LEU A 38 20.66 -6.22 3.25
C LEU A 38 21.24 -7.63 3.31
N ARG A 39 20.39 -8.61 3.02
CA ARG A 39 20.84 -9.98 2.72
C ARG A 39 20.94 -10.17 1.21
N ALA A 40 21.78 -11.11 0.78
CA ALA A 40 21.83 -11.53 -0.61
C ALA A 40 20.52 -12.22 -1.01
N ASP A 41 20.10 -12.02 -2.26
CA ASP A 41 19.12 -12.89 -2.90
C ASP A 41 19.75 -14.29 -3.06
N ASP A 42 19.00 -15.35 -2.77
CA ASP A 42 19.52 -16.72 -2.72
C ASP A 42 19.91 -17.23 -4.12
N SER A 43 19.22 -16.78 -5.16
CA SER A 43 19.46 -17.21 -6.54
C SER A 43 19.08 -16.12 -7.56
N PRO A 44 19.78 -14.98 -7.57
CA PRO A 44 19.49 -13.89 -8.49
C PRO A 44 19.93 -14.22 -9.92
N THR A 45 19.24 -13.64 -10.88
CA THR A 45 19.72 -13.56 -12.27
C THR A 45 20.48 -12.23 -12.45
N GLN A 46 20.30 -11.54 -13.59
CA GLN A 46 20.74 -10.16 -13.71
C GLN A 46 19.95 -9.20 -12.77
N ILE A 47 18.91 -9.67 -12.10
CA ILE A 47 18.09 -8.92 -11.15
C ILE A 47 17.60 -9.80 -10.01
N VAL A 48 17.13 -9.17 -8.93
CA VAL A 48 16.39 -9.86 -7.85
C VAL A 48 15.04 -10.40 -8.37
N GLY A 49 14.54 -11.48 -7.77
CA GLY A 49 13.24 -12.06 -8.15
C GLY A 49 12.08 -11.06 -8.08
N ARG A 50 11.23 -11.03 -9.12
CA ARG A 50 10.05 -10.13 -9.20
C ARG A 50 8.84 -10.63 -8.45
N ASP A 51 8.83 -11.92 -8.08
CA ASP A 51 7.89 -12.51 -7.14
C ASP A 51 7.86 -11.74 -5.81
N ARG A 52 9.02 -11.26 -5.34
CA ARG A 52 9.16 -10.44 -4.12
C ARG A 52 8.37 -9.13 -4.25
N ILE A 53 8.45 -8.49 -5.42
CA ILE A 53 7.74 -7.24 -5.70
C ILE A 53 6.24 -7.50 -5.82
N ALA A 54 5.84 -8.58 -6.50
CA ALA A 54 4.45 -8.99 -6.61
C ALA A 54 3.83 -9.35 -5.25
N GLU A 55 4.57 -10.03 -4.36
CA GLU A 55 4.16 -10.34 -2.99
C GLU A 55 3.87 -9.05 -2.23
N PHE A 56 4.78 -8.07 -2.30
CA PHE A 56 4.63 -6.79 -1.61
C PHE A 56 3.44 -5.98 -2.13
N THR A 57 3.26 -5.86 -3.45
CA THR A 57 2.13 -5.11 -3.99
C THR A 57 0.78 -5.77 -3.73
N ASN A 58 0.72 -7.11 -3.71
CA ASN A 58 -0.51 -7.82 -3.31
C ASN A 58 -0.82 -7.64 -1.83
N TRP A 59 0.20 -7.66 -0.96
CA TRP A 59 0.00 -7.34 0.45
C TRP A 59 -0.58 -5.92 0.64
N MET A 60 -0.07 -4.93 -0.10
CA MET A 60 -0.62 -3.57 -0.10
C MET A 60 -2.07 -3.54 -0.60
N ALA A 61 -2.39 -4.26 -1.68
CA ALA A 61 -3.74 -4.34 -2.23
C ALA A 61 -4.76 -4.98 -1.25
N LEU A 62 -4.37 -6.02 -0.52
CA LEU A 62 -5.20 -6.66 0.50
C LEU A 62 -5.41 -5.74 1.71
N THR A 63 -4.37 -5.02 2.12
CA THR A 63 -4.46 -4.00 3.18
C THR A 63 -5.43 -2.89 2.76
N ALA A 64 -5.28 -2.37 1.54
CA ALA A 64 -6.16 -1.36 0.96
C ALA A 64 -7.63 -1.82 0.86
N ALA A 65 -7.87 -3.09 0.49
CA ALA A 65 -9.22 -3.67 0.50
C ALA A 65 -9.84 -3.67 1.91
N SER A 66 -9.05 -3.97 2.93
CA SER A 66 -9.48 -3.96 4.32
C SER A 66 -9.83 -2.54 4.80
N LEU A 67 -9.05 -1.53 4.40
CA LEU A 67 -9.34 -0.13 4.68
C LEU A 67 -10.64 0.32 4.00
N GLU A 68 -10.85 -0.02 2.72
CA GLU A 68 -12.09 0.31 2.00
C GLU A 68 -13.32 -0.33 2.63
N ARG A 69 -13.21 -1.54 3.16
CA ARG A 69 -14.30 -2.21 3.88
C ARG A 69 -14.73 -1.37 5.09
N VAL A 70 -13.78 -0.93 5.92
CA VAL A 70 -14.07 -0.10 7.11
C VAL A 70 -14.61 1.27 6.69
N ALA A 71 -13.98 1.91 5.71
CA ALA A 71 -14.42 3.21 5.19
C ALA A 71 -15.84 3.15 4.62
N THR A 72 -16.18 2.07 3.93
CA THR A 72 -17.54 1.84 3.39
C THR A 72 -18.56 1.71 4.52
N GLU A 73 -18.21 1.02 5.61
CA GLU A 73 -19.11 0.88 6.75
C GLU A 73 -19.37 2.23 7.44
N ILE A 74 -18.31 3.02 7.66
CA ILE A 74 -18.44 4.37 8.22
C ILE A 74 -19.36 5.24 7.35
N ARG A 75 -19.19 5.18 6.03
CA ARG A 75 -20.07 5.89 5.08
C ARG A 75 -21.52 5.45 5.18
N ASN A 76 -21.77 4.16 5.36
CA ASN A 76 -23.12 3.62 5.51
C ASN A 76 -23.79 4.10 6.81
N LEU A 77 -23.06 4.03 7.92
CA LEU A 77 -23.56 4.38 9.26
C LEU A 77 -23.70 5.90 9.45
N GLN A 78 -22.95 6.71 8.69
CA GLN A 78 -23.08 8.17 8.68
C GLN A 78 -24.22 8.70 7.78
N ARG A 79 -24.91 7.83 7.03
CA ARG A 79 -26.08 8.25 6.24
C ARG A 79 -27.12 8.89 7.16
N THR A 80 -27.79 9.94 6.66
CA THR A 80 -28.75 10.74 7.44
C THR A 80 -29.86 9.92 8.08
N GLU A 81 -30.31 8.86 7.41
CA GLU A 81 -31.37 7.96 7.88
C GLU A 81 -30.92 7.01 9.00
N ILE A 82 -29.60 6.81 9.16
CA ILE A 82 -29.00 5.94 10.18
C ILE A 82 -28.37 6.78 11.28
N GLY A 83 -27.37 7.60 10.94
CA GLY A 83 -26.75 8.59 11.81
C GLY A 83 -26.06 8.04 13.06
N GLU A 84 -25.65 6.76 13.05
CA GLU A 84 -25.10 6.07 14.22
C GLU A 84 -23.63 6.40 14.47
N VAL A 85 -22.89 6.70 13.41
CA VAL A 85 -21.49 7.13 13.50
C VAL A 85 -21.24 8.32 12.60
N ALA A 86 -20.23 9.11 12.91
CA ALA A 86 -19.76 10.17 12.04
C ALA A 86 -18.24 10.35 12.11
N GLU A 87 -17.64 10.68 10.97
CA GLU A 87 -16.25 11.12 10.91
C GLU A 87 -15.98 12.34 11.80
N PRO A 88 -14.74 12.49 12.30
CA PRO A 88 -14.34 13.70 12.99
C PRO A 88 -14.54 14.93 12.12
N PHE A 89 -15.23 15.93 12.67
CA PHE A 89 -15.53 17.19 11.99
C PHE A 89 -15.08 18.37 12.85
N ASP A 90 -14.16 19.19 12.33
CA ASP A 90 -13.74 20.42 13.02
C ASP A 90 -14.76 21.54 12.74
N GLU A 91 -15.67 21.77 13.69
CA GLU A 91 -16.72 22.78 13.56
C GLU A 91 -16.20 24.21 13.34
N ARG A 92 -14.94 24.50 13.69
CA ARG A 92 -14.35 25.84 13.55
C ARG A 92 -13.66 26.04 12.22
N ARG A 93 -13.20 24.97 11.57
CA ARG A 93 -12.33 25.05 10.38
C ARG A 93 -12.90 24.36 9.15
N GLN A 94 -13.79 23.39 9.32
CA GLN A 94 -14.28 22.55 8.24
C GLN A 94 -15.64 23.04 7.74
N VAL A 95 -15.74 23.29 6.44
CA VAL A 95 -16.99 23.60 5.76
C VAL A 95 -17.44 22.34 5.02
N GLY A 96 -18.55 21.74 5.43
CA GLY A 96 -19.01 20.48 4.84
C GLY A 96 -19.73 20.63 3.49
N SER A 97 -20.24 21.83 3.16
CA SER A 97 -20.75 22.20 1.83
C SER A 97 -20.75 23.72 1.65
N SER A 98 -20.50 24.19 0.42
CA SER A 98 -20.55 25.62 0.08
C SER A 98 -21.95 26.24 0.18
N THR A 99 -23.01 25.43 0.11
CA THR A 99 -24.41 25.88 0.07
C THR A 99 -25.27 25.41 1.24
N MET A 100 -24.76 24.50 2.08
CA MET A 100 -25.54 23.90 3.17
C MET A 100 -24.66 23.75 4.42
N ALA A 101 -24.80 24.67 5.37
CA ALA A 101 -23.97 24.75 6.58
C ALA A 101 -24.07 23.49 7.47
N GLN A 102 -25.22 22.83 7.46
CA GLN A 102 -25.48 21.61 8.24
C GLN A 102 -24.92 20.32 7.61
N LYS A 103 -24.49 20.35 6.34
CA LYS A 103 -24.11 19.13 5.61
C LYS A 103 -22.76 18.62 6.11
N ARG A 104 -22.70 17.38 6.62
CA ARG A 104 -21.48 16.71 7.10
C ARG A 104 -21.23 15.42 6.30
N ASN A 105 -20.34 15.48 5.31
CA ASN A 105 -20.03 14.32 4.45
C ASN A 105 -18.86 13.50 5.03
N PRO A 106 -18.86 12.17 4.87
CA PRO A 106 -17.73 11.30 5.21
C PRO A 106 -16.60 11.39 4.18
N MET A 107 -16.06 12.60 3.98
CA MET A 107 -15.13 12.90 2.88
C MET A 107 -13.82 12.12 2.98
N LEU A 108 -13.35 11.83 4.21
CA LEU A 108 -12.10 11.09 4.39
C LEU A 108 -12.29 9.63 3.98
N SER A 109 -13.39 8.98 4.40
CA SER A 109 -13.72 7.61 4.03
C SER A 109 -14.04 7.48 2.54
N GLU A 110 -14.68 8.48 1.93
CA GLU A 110 -14.86 8.53 0.48
C GLU A 110 -13.53 8.64 -0.27
N ASN A 111 -12.63 9.50 0.22
CA ASN A 111 -11.30 9.64 -0.36
C ASN A 111 -10.47 8.36 -0.21
N VAL A 112 -10.48 7.73 0.98
CA VAL A 112 -9.85 6.43 1.21
C VAL A 112 -10.39 5.39 0.23
N THR A 113 -11.71 5.27 0.12
CA THR A 113 -12.38 4.36 -0.83
C THR A 113 -11.89 4.57 -2.27
N SER A 114 -11.69 5.82 -2.68
CA SER A 114 -11.21 6.16 -4.02
C SER A 114 -9.77 5.70 -4.23
N LEU A 115 -8.86 6.05 -3.32
CA LEU A 115 -7.43 5.77 -3.45
C LEU A 115 -7.11 4.28 -3.31
N THR A 116 -7.81 3.56 -2.42
CA THR A 116 -7.63 2.11 -2.23
C THR A 116 -7.92 1.30 -3.50
N ARG A 117 -8.80 1.78 -4.37
CA ARG A 117 -9.08 1.16 -5.67
C ARG A 117 -7.88 1.24 -6.62
N LEU A 118 -7.16 2.35 -6.62
CA LEU A 118 -5.92 2.49 -7.39
C LEU A 118 -4.82 1.57 -6.85
N ILE A 119 -4.66 1.48 -5.53
CA ILE A 119 -3.67 0.57 -4.91
C ILE A 119 -3.92 -0.87 -5.36
N ARG A 120 -5.18 -1.32 -5.44
CA ARG A 120 -5.51 -2.65 -5.96
C ARG A 120 -5.20 -2.80 -7.45
N ALA A 121 -5.50 -1.80 -8.27
CA ALA A 121 -5.17 -1.83 -9.69
C ALA A 121 -3.65 -1.95 -9.93
N PHE A 122 -2.85 -1.32 -9.07
CA PHE A 122 -1.39 -1.40 -9.09
C PHE A 122 -0.81 -2.77 -8.75
N ALA A 123 -1.59 -3.73 -8.25
CA ALA A 123 -1.09 -5.08 -7.98
C ALA A 123 -0.96 -5.94 -9.25
N LEU A 124 -1.64 -5.59 -10.35
CA LEU A 124 -1.61 -6.39 -11.58
C LEU A 124 -0.27 -6.29 -12.32
N PRO A 125 0.31 -5.10 -12.60
CA PRO A 125 1.58 -5.04 -13.34
C PRO A 125 2.73 -5.81 -12.68
N PRO A 126 2.93 -5.79 -11.35
CA PRO A 126 3.95 -6.60 -10.69
C PRO A 126 3.77 -8.10 -10.87
N LEU A 127 2.53 -8.60 -10.94
CA LEU A 127 2.26 -10.01 -11.24
C LEU A 127 2.67 -10.36 -12.67
N GLU A 128 2.41 -9.48 -13.63
CA GLU A 128 2.84 -9.65 -15.02
C GLU A 128 4.38 -9.53 -15.16
N ASN A 129 5.01 -8.66 -14.37
CA ASN A 129 6.47 -8.48 -14.34
C ASN A 129 7.23 -9.70 -13.80
N MET A 130 6.55 -10.70 -13.21
CA MET A 130 7.20 -11.94 -12.80
C MET A 130 7.66 -12.77 -14.00
N VAL A 131 7.01 -12.61 -15.15
CA VAL A 131 7.30 -13.39 -16.36
C VAL A 131 8.33 -12.64 -17.20
N GLN A 132 9.60 -12.86 -16.88
CA GLN A 132 10.73 -12.26 -17.60
C GLN A 132 11.47 -13.28 -18.47
N TRP A 133 12.20 -12.79 -19.46
CA TRP A 133 12.94 -13.64 -20.39
C TRP A 133 14.35 -13.92 -19.89
N HIS A 134 14.67 -15.21 -19.71
CA HIS A 134 16.00 -15.69 -19.32
C HIS A 134 16.55 -14.95 -18.09
N GLU A 135 17.78 -14.40 -18.18
CA GLU A 135 18.43 -13.73 -17.06
C GLU A 135 17.92 -12.30 -16.81
N ARG A 136 17.31 -11.65 -17.81
CA ARG A 136 16.38 -10.52 -17.70
C ARG A 136 15.94 -9.97 -19.06
N ASP A 137 14.78 -9.35 -19.05
CA ASP A 137 14.45 -8.22 -19.93
C ASP A 137 14.23 -6.94 -19.09
N LEU A 138 13.93 -5.82 -19.75
CA LEU A 138 13.79 -4.51 -19.09
C LEU A 138 12.32 -4.05 -18.95
N SER A 139 11.35 -4.87 -19.37
CA SER A 139 9.93 -4.48 -19.44
C SER A 139 9.35 -4.05 -18.08
N ASN A 140 9.83 -4.68 -17.01
CA ASN A 140 9.42 -4.39 -15.64
C ASN A 140 9.81 -2.96 -15.19
N SER A 141 10.95 -2.43 -15.66
CA SER A 141 11.60 -1.23 -15.12
C SER A 141 10.77 0.04 -15.28
N ALA A 142 10.13 0.24 -16.43
CA ALA A 142 9.38 1.45 -16.69
C ALA A 142 8.11 1.53 -15.84
N ASN A 143 7.37 0.42 -15.73
CA ASN A 143 6.12 0.39 -14.99
C ASN A 143 6.36 0.38 -13.45
N GLU A 144 7.41 -0.28 -12.96
CA GLU A 144 7.74 -0.30 -11.53
C GLU A 144 8.06 1.09 -10.96
N ARG A 145 8.60 2.01 -11.79
CA ARG A 145 8.85 3.41 -11.42
C ARG A 145 7.58 4.20 -11.14
N ILE A 146 6.44 3.73 -11.63
CA ILE A 146 5.13 4.32 -11.37
C ILE A 146 4.48 3.51 -10.25
N VAL A 147 4.30 2.22 -10.48
CA VAL A 147 3.51 1.33 -9.62
C VAL A 147 4.01 1.35 -8.17
N LEU A 148 5.31 1.17 -7.94
CA LEU A 148 5.85 1.03 -6.58
C LEU A 148 5.74 2.31 -5.75
N PRO A 149 6.28 3.47 -6.18
CA PRO A 149 6.17 4.67 -5.37
C PRO A 149 4.71 5.11 -5.18
N HIS A 150 3.86 4.99 -6.21
CA HIS A 150 2.47 5.41 -6.07
C HIS A 150 1.68 4.47 -5.14
N ALA A 151 1.85 3.14 -5.24
CA ALA A 151 1.18 2.22 -4.32
C ALA A 151 1.59 2.45 -2.86
N ILE A 152 2.88 2.68 -2.60
CA ILE A 152 3.40 2.95 -1.25
C ILE A 152 2.83 4.27 -0.70
N LEU A 153 2.93 5.36 -1.47
CA LEU A 153 2.47 6.69 -1.03
C LEU A 153 0.95 6.72 -0.81
N LEU A 154 0.18 6.09 -1.69
CA LEU A 154 -1.27 5.99 -1.52
C LEU A 154 -1.64 5.14 -0.30
N LEU A 155 -0.93 4.06 -0.04
CA LEU A 155 -1.20 3.23 1.13
C LEU A 155 -0.90 3.99 2.44
N ASP A 156 0.23 4.68 2.51
CA ASP A 156 0.60 5.53 3.65
C ASP A 156 -0.45 6.60 3.94
N ASP A 157 -0.85 7.37 2.91
CA ASP A 157 -1.86 8.41 3.02
C ASP A 157 -3.24 7.86 3.45
N THR A 158 -3.66 6.71 2.92
CA THR A 158 -4.93 6.08 3.31
C THR A 158 -4.89 5.50 4.73
N LEU A 159 -3.75 4.98 5.18
CA LEU A 159 -3.56 4.54 6.57
C LEU A 159 -3.60 5.71 7.54
N GLU A 160 -2.94 6.84 7.22
CA GLU A 160 -2.96 8.03 8.05
C GLU A 160 -4.40 8.58 8.18
N LYS A 161 -5.11 8.71 7.05
CA LYS A 161 -6.51 9.16 7.03
C LYS A 161 -7.42 8.25 7.83
N MET A 162 -7.31 6.94 7.66
CA MET A 162 -8.13 6.00 8.43
C MET A 162 -7.79 6.02 9.91
N THR A 163 -6.51 6.19 10.26
CA THR A 163 -6.09 6.36 11.66
C THR A 163 -6.75 7.59 12.27
N ARG A 164 -6.76 8.71 11.55
CA ARG A 164 -7.44 9.94 11.98
C ARG A 164 -8.95 9.75 12.11
N VAL A 165 -9.60 9.11 11.13
CA VAL A 165 -11.04 8.85 11.16
C VAL A 165 -11.41 7.99 12.36
N ILE A 166 -10.72 6.87 12.58
CA ILE A 166 -11.02 5.95 13.67
C ILE A 166 -10.72 6.59 15.04
N SER A 167 -9.62 7.32 15.18
CA SER A 167 -9.25 7.96 16.45
C SER A 167 -10.23 9.07 16.86
N GLY A 168 -10.89 9.70 15.89
CA GLY A 168 -11.87 10.78 16.12
C GLY A 168 -13.31 10.39 15.81
N LEU A 169 -13.61 9.09 15.65
CA LEU A 169 -14.93 8.63 15.25
C LEU A 169 -15.96 8.99 16.32
N HIS A 170 -16.99 9.72 15.92
CA HIS A 170 -18.12 9.99 16.79
C HIS A 170 -19.11 8.83 16.71
N VAL A 171 -19.56 8.34 17.87
CA VAL A 171 -20.53 7.24 17.98
C VAL A 171 -21.72 7.74 18.79
N ASP A 172 -22.91 7.66 18.21
CA ASP A 172 -24.18 8.08 18.83
C ASP A 172 -24.96 6.85 19.31
N ALA A 173 -24.71 6.46 20.56
CA ALA A 173 -25.33 5.29 21.18
C ALA A 173 -26.85 5.44 21.34
N ASP A 174 -27.35 6.66 21.53
CA ASP A 174 -28.78 6.93 21.67
C ASP A 174 -29.49 6.75 20.33
N ARG A 175 -28.86 7.22 19.24
CA ARG A 175 -29.34 6.96 17.87
C ARG A 175 -29.37 5.47 17.55
N MET A 176 -28.31 4.74 17.89
CA MET A 176 -28.26 3.27 17.71
C MET A 176 -29.41 2.58 18.46
N ALA A 177 -29.67 2.94 19.71
CA ALA A 177 -30.79 2.39 20.49
C ALA A 177 -32.14 2.75 19.87
N ALA A 178 -32.32 3.97 19.38
CA ALA A 178 -33.54 4.40 18.70
C ALA A 178 -33.80 3.65 17.39
N ASN A 179 -32.75 3.29 16.64
CA ASN A 179 -32.86 2.52 15.39
C ASN A 179 -33.24 1.05 15.61
N LEU A 180 -33.07 0.52 16.82
CA LEU A 180 -33.43 -0.86 17.19
C LEU A 180 -34.87 -1.01 17.69
N ALA A 181 -35.51 0.08 18.10
CA ALA A 181 -36.86 0.10 18.69
C ALA A 181 -37.97 0.02 17.62
#